data_AF-A0A962GGR1-F1
#
_entry.id   AF-A0A962GGR1-F1
#
_cell.length_a   1.000
_cell.length_b   1.000
_cell.length_c   1.000
_cell.angle_alpha   90.00
_cell.angle_beta   90.00
_cell.angle_gamma   90.00
#
_symmetry.space_group_name_H-M   'P 1'
#
loop_
_entity.id
_entity.type
_entity.pdbx_description
1 polymer ?
#
loop_
_entity_poly.entity_id
_entity_poly.type
_entity_poly.pdbx_seq_one_letter_code
_entity_poly.pdbx_strand_id
1 'polypeptide(L)'
;MEKRSDGETRIKNSQTQRTDDAGCKWTSTFEILNDNEVKMISLADPSEAAIDFLLTAPDGSPSRNPVTYKTTLKLARKGDKIQMSGQIEYGHDVVFLTMRKIGD
;
A
#
# COMPACT_ATOMS: atom_id res chain seq x y z
N MET A 1 17.63 -5.33 -7.79
CA MET A 1 16.89 -4.48 -8.75
C MET A 1 15.88 -3.70 -7.94
N GLU A 2 15.93 -2.37 -7.94
CA GLU A 2 14.99 -1.52 -7.18
C GLU A 2 13.79 -1.21 -8.07
N LYS A 3 12.57 -1.61 -7.65
CA LYS A 3 11.34 -1.29 -8.38
C LYS A 3 10.71 -0.06 -7.73
N ARG A 4 10.65 1.05 -8.46
CA ARG A 4 9.95 2.27 -8.05
C ARG A 4 8.57 2.29 -8.69
N SER A 5 7.57 2.65 -7.90
CA SER A 5 6.20 2.82 -8.35
C SER A 5 5.64 4.04 -7.66
N ASP A 6 5.31 5.06 -8.45
CA ASP A 6 4.65 6.27 -7.98
C ASP A 6 3.16 6.19 -8.31
N GLY A 7 2.32 6.81 -7.49
CA GLY A 7 0.89 6.85 -7.73
C GLY A 7 0.17 7.81 -6.80
N GLU A 8 -0.99 8.26 -7.23
CA GLU A 8 -1.89 9.11 -6.46
C GLU A 8 -3.08 8.30 -5.95
N THR A 9 -3.53 8.59 -4.73
CA THR A 9 -4.71 7.96 -4.16
C THR A 9 -5.45 8.94 -3.27
N ARG A 10 -6.75 8.72 -3.14
CA ARG A 10 -7.61 9.51 -2.25
C ARG A 10 -7.98 8.68 -1.04
N ILE A 11 -7.58 9.14 0.15
CA ILE A 11 -8.04 8.59 1.42
C ILE A 11 -9.37 9.25 1.78
N LYS A 12 -10.46 8.48 1.83
CA LYS A 12 -11.77 8.93 2.30
C LYS A 12 -12.30 7.96 3.35
N ASN A 13 -12.77 8.46 4.48
CA ASN A 13 -13.25 7.64 5.60
C ASN A 13 -12.23 6.57 6.00
N SER A 14 -10.94 6.95 6.09
CA SER A 14 -9.84 6.05 6.42
C SER A 14 -9.60 4.90 5.44
N GLN A 15 -10.06 5.04 4.19
CA GLN A 15 -9.95 4.01 3.17
C GLN A 15 -9.47 4.58 1.84
N THR A 16 -8.78 3.74 1.07
CA THR A 16 -8.44 4.02 -0.33
C THR A 16 -8.84 2.86 -1.21
N GLN A 17 -9.18 3.16 -2.46
CA GLN A 17 -9.35 2.18 -3.51
C GLN A 17 -8.68 2.68 -4.78
N ARG A 18 -7.87 1.86 -5.42
CA ARG A 18 -7.31 2.11 -6.75
C ARG A 18 -7.20 0.82 -7.55
N THR A 19 -7.11 0.94 -8.85
CA THR A 19 -6.72 -0.15 -9.75
C THR A 19 -5.43 0.28 -10.44
N ASP A 20 -4.44 -0.60 -10.52
CA ASP A 20 -3.21 -0.30 -11.27
C ASP A 20 -3.35 -0.62 -12.76
N ASP A 21 -2.32 -0.28 -13.55
CA ASP A 21 -2.30 -0.48 -15.01
C ASP A 21 -2.42 -1.95 -15.42
N ALA A 22 -2.06 -2.88 -14.53
CA ALA A 22 -2.21 -4.31 -14.76
C ALA A 22 -3.61 -4.82 -14.46
N GLY A 23 -4.52 -3.97 -13.95
CA GLY A 23 -5.89 -4.35 -13.57
C GLY A 23 -6.01 -4.88 -12.14
N CYS A 24 -4.95 -4.87 -11.33
CA CYS A 24 -5.03 -5.32 -9.95
C CYS A 24 -5.71 -4.26 -9.08
N LYS A 25 -6.73 -4.67 -8.32
CA LYS A 25 -7.46 -3.80 -7.42
C LYS A 25 -6.79 -3.77 -6.05
N TRP A 26 -6.45 -2.57 -5.60
CA TRP A 26 -5.86 -2.29 -4.29
C TRP A 26 -6.88 -1.58 -3.42
N THR A 27 -7.20 -2.17 -2.27
CA THR A 27 -8.06 -1.56 -1.25
C THR A 27 -7.30 -1.49 0.06
N SER A 28 -7.19 -0.29 0.64
CA SER A 28 -6.42 -0.11 1.89
C SER A 28 -7.26 0.58 2.96
N THR A 29 -7.04 0.20 4.21
CA THR A 29 -7.62 0.82 5.39
C THR A 29 -6.50 1.39 6.27
N PHE A 30 -6.79 2.52 6.92
CA PHE A 30 -5.85 3.26 7.76
C PHE A 30 -6.43 3.44 9.16
N GLU A 31 -5.67 3.10 10.18
CA GLU A 31 -6.07 3.24 11.58
C GLU A 31 -5.00 4.06 12.31
N ILE A 32 -5.38 5.20 12.87
CA ILE A 32 -4.46 6.02 13.68
C ILE A 32 -4.22 5.27 14.98
N LEU A 33 -2.98 4.86 15.23
CA LEU A 33 -2.60 4.18 16.47
C LEU A 33 -2.25 5.19 17.57
N ASN A 34 -1.55 6.26 17.20
CA ASN A 34 -1.17 7.37 18.06
C ASN A 34 -0.76 8.58 17.20
N ASP A 35 -0.25 9.65 17.84
CA ASP A 35 0.14 10.91 17.18
C ASP A 35 1.21 10.74 16.09
N ASN A 36 2.00 9.66 16.15
CA ASN A 36 3.15 9.43 15.30
C ASN A 36 3.04 8.15 14.45
N GLU A 37 1.95 7.39 14.56
CA GLU A 37 1.84 6.08 13.91
C GLU A 37 0.44 5.80 13.36
N VAL A 38 0.41 5.25 12.15
CA VAL A 38 -0.79 4.82 11.44
C VAL A 38 -0.59 3.39 10.96
N LYS A 39 -1.50 2.49 11.34
CA LYS A 39 -1.55 1.15 10.78
C LYS A 39 -2.21 1.19 9.42
N MET A 40 -1.60 0.53 8.45
CA MET A 40 -2.17 0.30 7.14
C MET A 40 -2.42 -1.20 6.93
N ILE A 41 -3.61 -1.56 6.45
CA ILE A 41 -3.90 -2.89 5.91
C ILE A 41 -4.29 -2.69 4.45
N SER A 42 -3.64 -3.39 3.52
CA SER A 42 -3.94 -3.28 2.09
C SER A 42 -4.19 -4.66 1.49
N LEU A 43 -5.34 -4.83 0.86
CA LEU A 43 -5.69 -6.00 0.06
C LEU A 43 -5.39 -5.71 -1.40
N ALA A 44 -4.59 -6.56 -2.03
CA ALA A 44 -4.40 -6.62 -3.47
C ALA A 44 -5.21 -7.79 -4.04
N ASP A 45 -6.09 -7.51 -4.97
CA ASP A 45 -6.95 -8.49 -5.65
C ASP A 45 -6.62 -8.49 -7.14
N PRO A 46 -5.98 -9.56 -7.65
CA PRO A 46 -5.58 -9.66 -9.05
C PRO A 46 -6.63 -10.37 -9.93
N SER A 47 -7.87 -10.56 -9.45
CA SER A 47 -8.92 -11.29 -10.19
C SER A 47 -9.21 -10.71 -11.58
N GLU A 48 -9.19 -9.38 -11.70
CA GLU A 48 -9.40 -8.65 -12.96
C GLU A 48 -8.07 -8.23 -13.64
N ALA A 49 -6.93 -8.66 -13.08
CA ALA A 49 -5.63 -8.31 -13.62
C ALA A 49 -5.26 -9.13 -14.86
N ALA A 50 -4.30 -8.64 -15.64
CA ALA A 50 -3.74 -9.32 -16.80
C ALA A 50 -3.38 -10.80 -16.50
N ILE A 51 -3.48 -11.67 -17.50
CA ILE A 51 -3.35 -13.12 -17.29
C ILE A 51 -1.95 -13.56 -16.83
N ASP A 52 -0.93 -12.74 -17.03
CA ASP A 52 0.44 -12.97 -16.58
C ASP A 52 0.79 -12.20 -15.29
N PHE A 53 -0.14 -11.42 -14.73
CA PHE A 53 0.07 -10.70 -13.48
C PHE A 53 0.01 -11.66 -12.29
N LEU A 54 1.08 -11.63 -11.48
CA LEU A 54 1.22 -12.41 -10.26
C LEU A 54 1.61 -11.49 -9.10
N LEU A 55 0.96 -11.69 -7.96
CA LEU A 55 1.37 -11.10 -6.69
C LEU A 55 2.42 -12.01 -6.04
N THR A 56 3.23 -11.44 -5.17
CA THR A 56 4.08 -12.23 -4.27
C THR A 56 3.28 -12.57 -3.02
N ALA A 57 3.04 -13.86 -2.78
CA ALA A 57 2.42 -14.33 -1.55
C ALA A 57 3.36 -14.13 -0.34
N PRO A 58 2.83 -14.20 0.91
CA PRO A 58 3.66 -14.03 2.10
C PRO A 58 4.82 -15.02 2.23
N ASP A 59 4.71 -16.21 1.62
CA ASP A 59 5.76 -17.23 1.56
C ASP A 59 6.78 -17.01 0.43
N GLY A 60 6.64 -15.91 -0.33
CA GLY A 60 7.50 -15.56 -1.45
C GLY A 60 7.10 -16.21 -2.78
N SER A 61 6.08 -17.08 -2.80
CA SER A 61 5.63 -17.72 -4.04
C SER A 61 4.79 -16.79 -4.91
N PRO A 62 4.78 -16.95 -6.25
CA PRO A 62 3.86 -16.26 -7.12
C PRO A 62 2.41 -16.70 -6.87
N SER A 63 1.48 -15.75 -6.81
CA SER A 63 0.07 -16.00 -6.48
C SER A 63 -0.88 -15.19 -7.35
N ARG A 64 -1.95 -15.85 -7.79
CA ARG A 64 -3.15 -15.25 -8.38
C ARG A 64 -4.29 -15.05 -7.38
N ASN A 65 -4.08 -15.43 -6.13
CA ASN A 65 -5.05 -15.20 -5.07
C ASN A 65 -4.85 -13.81 -4.47
N PRO A 66 -5.90 -13.20 -3.90
CA PRO A 66 -5.75 -11.95 -3.17
C PRO A 66 -4.74 -12.04 -2.04
N VAL A 67 -3.91 -11.01 -1.88
CA VAL A 67 -2.86 -10.93 -0.85
C VAL A 67 -3.10 -9.72 0.04
N THR A 68 -2.97 -9.92 1.35
CA THR A 68 -3.08 -8.84 2.34
C THR A 68 -1.71 -8.43 2.87
N TYR A 69 -1.40 -7.15 2.72
CA TYR A 69 -0.20 -6.51 3.24
C TYR A 69 -0.55 -5.69 4.48
N LYS A 70 0.34 -5.70 5.48
CA LYS A 70 0.15 -4.95 6.73
C LYS A 70 1.44 -4.22 7.09
N THR A 71 1.32 -3.00 7.57
CA THR A 71 2.48 -2.23 8.06
C THR A 71 2.04 -1.15 9.04
N THR A 72 2.97 -0.71 9.88
CA THR A 72 2.84 0.50 10.68
C THR A 72 3.67 1.60 10.02
N LEU A 73 3.00 2.67 9.63
CA LEU A 73 3.59 3.84 9.01
C LEU A 73 3.89 4.88 10.09
N LYS A 74 5.12 5.42 10.06
CA LYS A 74 5.47 6.62 10.83
C LYS A 74 4.81 7.82 10.20
N LEU A 75 4.07 8.58 11.00
CA LEU A 75 3.36 9.79 10.64
C LEU A 75 4.17 11.02 11.05
N ALA A 76 4.49 11.87 10.09
CA ALA A 76 5.10 13.18 10.32
C ALA A 76 4.14 14.28 9.86
N ARG A 77 3.95 15.28 10.72
CA ARG A 77 3.11 16.45 10.44
C ARG A 77 3.92 17.73 10.60
N LYS A 78 3.76 18.66 9.65
CA LYS A 78 4.32 20.02 9.74
C LYS A 78 3.34 21.01 9.13
N GLY A 79 2.51 21.61 9.99
CA GLY A 79 1.38 22.44 9.54
C GLY A 79 0.36 21.59 8.79
N ASP A 80 0.05 21.98 7.56
CA ASP A 80 -0.82 21.28 6.61
C ASP A 80 -0.14 20.07 5.94
N LYS A 81 1.19 19.97 6.01
CA LYS A 81 1.96 18.88 5.40
C LYS A 81 1.86 17.61 6.22
N ILE A 82 1.48 16.53 5.56
CA ILE A 82 1.45 15.18 6.13
C ILE A 82 2.33 14.28 5.28
N GLN A 83 3.19 13.51 5.95
CA GLN A 83 3.95 12.43 5.35
C GLN A 83 3.76 11.17 6.20
N MET A 84 3.59 10.04 5.53
CA MET A 84 3.60 8.72 6.12
C MET A 84 4.70 7.89 5.46
N SER A 85 5.47 7.15 6.25
CA SER A 85 6.52 6.27 5.71
C SER A 85 6.65 4.99 6.52
N GLY A 86 6.84 3.87 5.84
CA GLY A 86 7.03 2.58 6.48
C GLY A 86 7.54 1.54 5.51
N GLN A 87 7.58 0.29 5.97
CA GLN A 87 8.10 -0.84 5.21
C GLN A 87 7.08 -1.97 5.23
N ILE A 88 6.90 -2.61 4.10
CA ILE A 88 6.09 -3.82 3.95
C ILE A 88 7.06 -4.93 3.61
N GLU A 89 7.13 -5.92 4.50
CA GLU A 89 7.87 -7.15 4.27
C GLU A 89 6.91 -8.20 3.70
N TYR A 90 7.27 -8.83 2.60
CA TYR A 90 6.53 -9.97 2.05
C TYR A 90 7.47 -10.93 1.34
N GLY A 91 7.41 -12.21 1.71
CA GLY A 91 8.39 -13.20 1.27
C GLY A 91 9.81 -12.78 1.64
N HIS A 92 10.66 -12.60 0.63
CA HIS A 92 12.04 -12.14 0.78
C HIS A 92 12.25 -10.68 0.38
N ASP A 93 11.18 -9.97 0.02
CA ASP A 93 11.22 -8.60 -0.45
C ASP A 93 10.82 -7.61 0.65
N VAL A 94 11.45 -6.44 0.60
CA VAL A 94 11.09 -5.29 1.43
C VAL A 94 10.69 -4.14 0.52
N VAL A 95 9.47 -3.66 0.68
CA VAL A 95 8.96 -2.47 -0.01
C VAL A 95 8.93 -1.29 0.94
N PHE A 96 9.61 -0.23 0.56
CA PHE A 96 9.54 1.06 1.24
C PHE A 96 8.35 1.85 0.70
N LEU A 97 7.41 2.18 1.57
CA LEU A 97 6.25 2.99 1.24
C LEU A 97 6.46 4.40 1.79
N THR A 98 6.33 5.41 0.95
CA THR A 98 6.25 6.81 1.36
C THR A 98 5.03 7.46 0.71
N MET A 99 4.17 8.04 1.53
CA MET A 99 2.97 8.76 1.09
C MET A 99 3.08 10.20 1.57
N ARG A 100 2.75 11.15 0.69
CA ARG A 100 2.72 12.59 1.02
C ARG A 100 1.35 13.14 0.65
N LYS A 101 0.77 13.97 1.52
CA LYS A 101 -0.43 14.72 1.16
C LYS A 101 -0.08 15.64 -0.01
N ILE A 102 -0.87 15.54 -1.07
CA ILE A 102 -0.84 16.42 -2.23
C ILE A 102 -2.22 17.12 -2.32
N GLY A 103 -2.20 18.42 -2.57
CA GLY A 103 -3.42 19.25 -2.55
C GLY A 103 -3.93 19.58 -1.14
N ASP A 104 -5.06 20.29 -1.08
CA ASP A 104 -5.72 20.76 0.14
C ASP A 104 -6.69 19.74 0.77
#